data_AF-A0A3N5VK84-F1
#
_entry.id   AF-A0A3N5VK84-F1
#
_cell.length_a   1.000
_cell.length_b   1.000
_cell.length_c   1.000
_cell.angle_alpha   90.00
_cell.angle_beta   90.00
_cell.angle_gamma   90.00
#
_symmetry.space_group_name_H-M   'P 1'
#
loop_
_entity.id
_entity.type
_entity.pdbx_description
1 polymer ?
#
loop_
_entity_poly.entity_id
_entity_poly.type
_entity_poly.pdbx_seq_one_letter_code
_entity_poly.pdbx_strand_id
1 'polypeptide(L)'
;MKFPTSKSKLVRILSGAIGALLVAVAVYFVAMNGIVARANSEVPSDLDYSTTRVSDNDLFRVSYVSSQDIVPVNQMHQWILHVETGDGQPVENAVIAVDGDMPQHGHGLPTHPEVTEYLGNGDYLVEGMKFQMGGWWVMDFTITSKGQTDAVHFNMMLD
;
A
#
# COMPACT_ATOMS: atom_id res chain seq x y z
N MET A 1 -43.73 16.98 31.32
CA MET A 1 -42.67 16.89 30.29
C MET A 1 -41.33 17.21 30.95
N LYS A 2 -40.46 16.22 31.21
CA LYS A 2 -39.13 16.45 31.81
C LYS A 2 -38.12 16.65 30.68
N PHE A 3 -37.53 17.83 30.56
CA PHE A 3 -36.41 18.07 29.64
C PHE A 3 -35.14 17.38 30.18
N PRO A 4 -34.38 16.63 29.36
CA PRO A 4 -33.11 16.05 29.79
C PRO A 4 -32.08 17.15 30.05
N THR A 5 -31.37 17.07 31.19
CA THR A 5 -30.38 18.05 31.61
C THR A 5 -29.05 17.87 30.88
N SER A 6 -28.52 19.00 30.37
CA SER A 6 -27.30 19.15 29.56
C SER A 6 -26.05 18.41 30.09
N LYS A 7 -25.94 18.24 31.41
CA LYS A 7 -24.80 17.59 32.08
C LYS A 7 -24.57 16.13 31.63
N SER A 8 -25.65 15.40 31.32
CA SER A 8 -25.56 13.99 30.89
C SER A 8 -25.02 13.81 29.47
N LYS A 9 -25.22 14.79 28.59
CA LYS A 9 -24.65 14.78 27.23
C LYS A 9 -23.15 15.10 27.25
N LEU A 10 -22.74 16.07 28.07
CA LEU A 10 -21.35 16.49 28.19
C LEU A 10 -20.44 15.38 28.72
N VAL A 11 -20.90 14.64 29.75
CA VAL A 11 -20.16 13.51 30.32
C VAL A 11 -19.96 12.39 29.29
N ARG A 12 -20.98 12.10 28.46
CA ARG A 12 -20.89 11.05 27.42
C ARG A 12 -19.94 11.43 26.29
N ILE A 13 -19.90 12.71 25.90
CA ILE A 13 -18.96 13.22 24.89
C ILE A 13 -17.51 13.15 25.41
N LEU A 14 -17.27 13.55 26.66
CA LEU A 14 -15.94 13.50 27.27
C LEU A 14 -15.42 12.07 27.43
N SER A 15 -16.26 11.12 27.86
CA SER A 15 -15.89 9.70 27.94
C SER A 15 -15.59 9.07 26.57
N GLY A 16 -16.34 9.45 25.52
CA GLY A 16 -16.08 8.99 24.15
C GLY A 16 -14.78 9.54 23.56
N ALA A 17 -14.47 10.81 23.83
CA ALA A 17 -13.22 11.44 23.38
C ALA A 17 -11.98 10.85 24.06
N ILE A 18 -12.05 10.54 25.37
CA ILE A 18 -10.96 9.88 26.10
C ILE A 18 -10.76 8.45 25.61
N GLY A 19 -11.83 7.70 25.35
CA GLY A 19 -11.75 6.35 24.77
C GLY A 19 -11.12 6.35 23.38
N ALA A 20 -11.54 7.26 22.50
CA ALA A 20 -10.97 7.40 21.15
C ALA A 20 -9.49 7.82 21.17
N LEU A 21 -9.10 8.71 22.09
CA LEU A 21 -7.71 9.13 22.25
C LEU A 21 -6.81 7.98 22.74
N LEU A 22 -7.29 7.17 23.68
CA LEU A 22 -6.53 6.00 24.18
C LEU A 22 -6.36 4.92 23.10
N VAL A 23 -7.37 4.69 22.27
CA VAL A 23 -7.27 3.78 21.11
C VAL A 23 -6.30 4.33 20.06
N ALA A 24 -6.36 5.63 19.74
CA ALA A 24 -5.44 6.25 18.80
C ALA A 24 -3.98 6.19 19.29
N VAL A 25 -3.74 6.39 20.59
CA VAL A 25 -2.40 6.26 21.19
C VAL A 25 -1.92 4.81 21.15
N ALA A 26 -2.79 3.82 21.43
CA ALA A 26 -2.42 2.41 21.35
C ALA A 26 -2.11 1.96 19.90
N VAL A 27 -2.92 2.40 18.91
CA VAL A 27 -2.66 2.16 17.49
C VAL A 27 -1.34 2.81 17.05
N TYR A 28 -1.08 4.04 17.52
CA TYR A 28 0.20 4.72 17.27
C TYR A 28 1.39 3.96 17.86
N PHE A 29 1.29 3.44 19.10
CA PHE A 29 2.35 2.63 19.69
C PHE A 29 2.56 1.28 18.97
N VAL A 30 1.50 0.61 18.50
CA VAL A 30 1.64 -0.63 17.71
C VAL A 30 2.31 -0.33 16.36
N ALA A 31 1.90 0.74 15.67
CA ALA A 31 2.51 1.16 14.41
C ALA A 31 4.00 1.51 14.59
N MET A 32 4.36 2.22 15.67
CA MET A 32 5.77 2.58 15.94
C MET A 32 6.65 1.37 16.30
N ASN A 33 6.12 0.35 16.98
CA ASN A 33 6.89 -0.87 17.27
C ASN A 33 7.14 -1.72 16.01
N GLY A 34 6.20 -1.73 15.05
CA GLY A 34 6.40 -2.39 13.75
C GLY A 34 7.48 -1.74 12.90
N ILE A 35 7.63 -0.41 12.96
CA ILE A 35 8.62 0.35 12.19
C ILE A 35 10.06 0.07 12.67
N VAL A 36 10.29 -0.08 13.98
CA VAL A 36 11.64 -0.31 14.53
C VAL A 36 12.14 -1.74 14.29
N ALA A 37 11.24 -2.73 14.22
CA ALA A 37 11.61 -4.13 13.99
C ALA A 37 12.03 -4.43 12.54
N ARG A 38 11.75 -3.53 11.59
CA ARG A 38 12.06 -3.76 10.17
C ARG A 38 13.50 -3.45 9.80
N ALA A 39 14.18 -2.51 10.46
CA ALA A 39 15.55 -2.15 10.11
C ALA A 39 16.54 -3.30 10.44
N ASN A 40 17.23 -3.81 9.42
CA ASN A 40 18.11 -5.00 9.43
C ASN A 40 17.38 -6.36 9.39
N SER A 41 16.29 -6.46 8.65
CA SER A 41 15.72 -7.76 8.31
C SER A 41 16.65 -8.50 7.34
N GLU A 42 17.00 -9.75 7.65
CA GLU A 42 17.62 -10.63 6.64
C GLU A 42 16.65 -10.83 5.47
N VAL A 43 17.17 -10.88 4.24
CA VAL A 43 16.36 -11.19 3.06
C VAL A 43 15.90 -12.65 3.17
N PRO A 44 14.59 -12.94 3.21
CA PRO A 44 14.10 -14.31 3.21
C PRO A 44 14.58 -15.06 1.96
N SER A 45 14.90 -16.35 2.10
CA SER A 45 15.41 -17.18 1.00
C SER A 45 14.32 -17.66 0.04
N ASP A 46 13.05 -17.48 0.39
CA ASP A 46 11.86 -17.99 -0.27
C ASP A 46 10.94 -16.89 -0.81
N LEU A 47 11.49 -15.70 -1.08
CA LEU A 47 10.72 -14.60 -1.68
C LEU A 47 10.19 -14.97 -3.07
N ASP A 48 8.91 -14.68 -3.28
CA ASP A 48 8.30 -14.74 -4.60
C ASP A 48 8.51 -13.42 -5.34
N TYR A 49 9.31 -13.48 -6.40
CA TYR A 49 9.63 -12.36 -7.31
C TYR A 49 8.75 -12.34 -8.57
N SER A 50 7.64 -13.09 -8.60
CA SER A 50 6.71 -13.06 -9.73
C SER A 50 6.17 -11.65 -9.95
N THR A 51 6.10 -11.26 -11.22
CA THR A 51 5.55 -9.96 -11.65
C THR A 51 4.03 -10.01 -11.83
N THR A 52 3.40 -11.14 -11.47
CA THR A 52 1.95 -11.31 -11.43
C THR A 52 1.58 -11.99 -10.13
N ARG A 53 0.73 -11.34 -9.34
CA ARG A 53 0.35 -11.77 -7.99
C ARG A 53 -1.16 -11.67 -7.82
N VAL A 54 -1.69 -12.43 -6.88
CA VAL A 54 -3.08 -12.30 -6.42
C VAL A 54 -3.06 -11.46 -5.14
N SER A 55 -4.08 -10.62 -4.97
CA SER A 55 -4.24 -9.79 -3.78
C SER A 55 -4.60 -10.62 -2.54
N ASP A 56 -4.40 -10.06 -1.35
CA ASP A 56 -4.49 -10.78 -0.06
C ASP A 56 -5.82 -11.51 0.17
N ASN A 57 -6.93 -10.99 -0.37
CA ASN A 57 -8.27 -11.57 -0.25
C ASN A 57 -8.79 -12.17 -1.57
N ASP A 58 -7.88 -12.48 -2.51
CA ASP A 58 -8.19 -13.07 -3.82
C ASP A 58 -9.16 -12.25 -4.70
N LEU A 59 -9.32 -10.95 -4.43
CA LEU A 59 -10.23 -10.09 -5.19
C LEU A 59 -9.67 -9.70 -6.57
N PHE A 60 -8.35 -9.54 -6.66
CA PHE A 60 -7.67 -9.05 -7.86
C PHE A 60 -6.48 -9.94 -8.22
N ARG A 61 -6.26 -10.12 -9.53
CA ARG A 61 -4.94 -10.49 -10.06
C ARG A 61 -4.31 -9.23 -10.62
N VAL A 62 -3.06 -9.02 -10.25
CA VAL A 62 -2.34 -7.79 -10.55
C VAL A 62 -0.98 -8.15 -11.15
N SER A 63 -0.58 -7.41 -12.17
CA SER A 63 0.77 -7.49 -12.72
C SER A 63 1.34 -6.11 -13.00
N TYR A 64 2.66 -6.00 -13.10
CA TYR A 64 3.31 -4.74 -13.45
C TYR A 64 4.34 -4.93 -14.56
N VAL A 65 4.55 -3.87 -15.33
CA VAL A 65 5.62 -3.75 -16.32
C VAL A 65 6.32 -2.41 -16.13
N SER A 66 7.65 -2.44 -16.00
CA SER A 66 8.48 -1.24 -15.99
C SER A 66 8.61 -0.66 -17.40
N SER A 67 8.69 0.66 -17.54
CA SER A 67 8.99 1.32 -18.82
C SER A 67 10.40 1.02 -19.35
N GLN A 68 11.23 0.32 -18.58
CA GLN A 68 12.58 -0.09 -18.91
C GLN A 68 12.72 -1.60 -18.66
N ASP A 69 13.43 -2.30 -19.54
CA ASP A 69 13.66 -3.76 -19.46
C ASP A 69 14.29 -4.18 -18.13
N ILE A 70 15.14 -3.32 -17.56
CA ILE A 70 15.72 -3.45 -16.23
C ILE A 70 15.22 -2.28 -15.40
N VAL A 71 14.67 -2.56 -14.21
CA VAL A 71 14.21 -1.52 -13.28
C VAL A 71 15.42 -0.72 -12.81
N PRO A 72 15.49 0.60 -13.11
CA PRO A 72 16.69 1.37 -12.83
C PRO A 72 16.74 1.81 -11.36
N VAL A 73 17.94 1.78 -10.78
CA VAL A 73 18.22 2.34 -9.46
C VAL A 73 18.62 3.81 -9.60
N ASN A 74 18.15 4.63 -8.66
CA ASN A 74 18.40 6.06 -8.55
C ASN A 74 17.97 6.88 -9.79
N GLN A 75 17.01 6.38 -10.57
CA GLN A 75 16.45 7.05 -11.73
C GLN A 75 14.92 7.07 -11.67
N MET A 76 14.32 8.20 -12.04
CA MET A 76 12.88 8.31 -12.21
C MET A 76 12.43 7.46 -13.40
N HIS A 77 11.35 6.72 -13.22
CA HIS A 77 10.72 5.93 -14.27
C HIS A 77 9.23 5.75 -13.97
N GLN A 78 8.54 5.05 -14.88
CA GLN A 78 7.10 4.81 -14.81
C GLN A 78 6.82 3.33 -15.01
N TRP A 79 5.74 2.84 -14.41
CA TRP A 79 5.26 1.47 -14.61
C TRP A 79 3.86 1.49 -15.19
N ILE A 80 3.48 0.38 -15.82
CA ILE A 80 2.09 0.04 -16.11
C ILE A 80 1.69 -1.04 -15.13
N LEU A 81 0.63 -0.78 -14.36
CA LEU A 81 -0.01 -1.76 -13.49
C LEU A 81 -1.26 -2.27 -14.18
N HIS A 82 -1.35 -3.58 -14.39
CA HIS A 82 -2.54 -4.23 -14.90
C HIS A 82 -3.32 -4.86 -13.75
N VAL A 83 -4.63 -4.59 -13.69
CA VAL A 83 -5.53 -5.09 -12.65
C VAL A 83 -6.74 -5.76 -13.28
N GLU A 84 -6.94 -7.03 -12.96
CA GLU A 84 -8.13 -7.81 -13.32
C GLU A 84 -8.76 -8.44 -12.08
N THR A 85 -10.04 -8.78 -12.17
CA THR A 85 -10.74 -9.59 -11.16
C THR A 85 -10.27 -11.04 -11.19
N GLY A 86 -10.60 -11.83 -10.17
CA GLY A 86 -10.27 -13.27 -10.14
C GLY A 86 -10.77 -14.10 -11.34
N ASP A 87 -11.82 -13.64 -12.04
CA ASP A 87 -12.35 -14.23 -13.28
C ASP A 87 -11.81 -13.61 -14.57
N GLY A 88 -10.75 -12.78 -14.48
CA GLY A 88 -10.03 -12.22 -15.62
C GLY A 88 -10.73 -11.07 -16.32
N GLN A 89 -11.66 -10.38 -15.64
CA GLN A 89 -12.27 -9.16 -16.19
C GLN A 89 -11.41 -7.95 -15.81
N PRO A 90 -11.12 -7.04 -16.76
CA PRO A 90 -10.41 -5.81 -16.44
C PRO A 90 -11.12 -5.01 -15.34
N VAL A 91 -10.36 -4.55 -14.36
CA VAL A 91 -10.87 -3.65 -13.33
C VAL A 91 -10.76 -2.22 -13.84
N GLU A 92 -11.90 -1.59 -14.10
CA GLU A 92 -11.95 -0.20 -14.56
C GLU A 92 -12.11 0.78 -13.40
N ASN A 93 -11.56 1.99 -13.55
CA ASN A 93 -11.72 3.14 -12.65
C ASN A 93 -11.44 2.81 -11.16
N ALA A 94 -10.45 1.96 -10.89
CA ALA A 94 -9.99 1.69 -9.54
C ALA A 94 -9.28 2.92 -8.96
N VAL A 95 -9.44 3.11 -7.65
CA VAL A 95 -8.56 3.99 -6.88
C VAL A 95 -7.42 3.13 -6.35
N ILE A 96 -6.19 3.48 -6.73
CA ILE A 96 -5.00 2.68 -6.42
C ILE A 96 -4.00 3.56 -5.68
N ALA A 97 -3.68 3.18 -4.44
CA ALA A 97 -2.57 3.77 -3.70
C ALA A 97 -1.31 2.92 -3.92
N VAL A 98 -0.17 3.59 -4.04
CA VAL A 98 1.14 2.99 -4.28
C VAL A 98 2.06 3.31 -3.11
N ASP A 99 2.69 2.29 -2.54
CA ASP A 99 3.73 2.44 -1.51
C ASP A 99 4.88 1.47 -1.81
N GLY A 100 6.04 1.71 -1.19
CA GLY A 100 7.19 0.84 -1.35
C GLY A 100 8.18 0.94 -0.20
N ASP A 101 8.60 -0.22 0.28
CA ASP A 101 9.53 -0.40 1.39
C ASP A 101 10.80 -1.11 0.95
N MET A 102 11.91 -0.83 1.63
CA MET A 102 13.15 -1.60 1.58
C MET A 102 13.40 -2.24 2.96
N PRO A 103 12.80 -3.41 3.25
CA PRO A 103 12.84 -3.99 4.59
C PRO A 103 14.26 -4.20 5.12
N GLN A 104 15.19 -4.62 4.26
CA GLN A 104 16.58 -4.84 4.64
C GLN A 104 17.24 -3.60 5.28
N HIS A 105 16.84 -2.41 4.84
CA HIS A 105 17.42 -1.13 5.28
C HIS A 105 16.46 -0.26 6.10
N GLY A 106 15.20 -0.65 6.25
CA GLY A 106 14.22 0.02 7.10
C GLY A 106 13.82 1.42 6.63
N HIS A 107 13.75 1.64 5.32
CA HIS A 107 13.25 2.90 4.74
C HIS A 107 12.29 2.62 3.57
N GLY A 108 11.48 3.61 3.23
CA GLY A 108 10.59 3.56 2.06
C GLY A 108 11.23 4.11 0.78
N LEU A 109 10.40 4.35 -0.22
CA LEU A 109 10.80 5.08 -1.42
C LEU A 109 11.21 6.53 -1.10
N PRO A 110 12.19 7.11 -1.82
CA PRO A 110 12.57 8.52 -1.72
C PRO A 110 11.56 9.47 -2.40
N THR A 111 10.52 8.93 -3.04
CA THR A 111 9.48 9.65 -3.78
C THR A 111 8.10 9.17 -3.33
N HIS A 112 7.06 9.81 -3.84
CA HIS A 112 5.67 9.38 -3.66
C HIS A 112 5.08 9.05 -5.04
N PRO A 113 5.21 7.80 -5.52
CA PRO A 113 4.62 7.41 -6.79
C PRO A 113 3.09 7.47 -6.73
N GLU A 114 2.47 7.78 -7.86
CA GLU A 114 1.02 7.92 -7.96
C GLU A 114 0.51 7.25 -9.23
N VAL A 115 -0.73 6.75 -9.18
CA VAL A 115 -1.48 6.38 -10.38
C VAL A 115 -2.07 7.65 -10.99
N THR A 116 -1.57 8.05 -12.15
CA THR A 116 -1.92 9.32 -12.79
C THR A 116 -2.94 9.18 -13.92
N GLU A 117 -3.00 8.00 -14.54
CA GLU A 117 -3.88 7.75 -15.68
C GLU A 117 -4.42 6.31 -15.70
N TYR A 118 -5.70 6.17 -16.07
CA TYR A 118 -6.28 4.88 -16.47
C TYR A 118 -6.17 4.75 -17.99
N LEU A 119 -5.35 3.80 -18.46
CA LEU A 119 -5.01 3.60 -19.86
C LEU A 119 -6.04 2.74 -20.61
N GLY A 120 -7.01 2.17 -19.89
CA GLY A 120 -8.02 1.26 -20.44
C GLY A 120 -7.66 -0.21 -20.25
N ASN A 121 -8.65 -1.10 -20.39
CA ASN A 121 -8.47 -2.55 -20.27
C ASN A 121 -7.76 -3.01 -18.98
N GLY A 122 -7.98 -2.31 -17.86
CA GLY A 122 -7.36 -2.65 -16.57
C GLY A 122 -5.93 -2.14 -16.41
N ASP A 123 -5.39 -1.39 -17.37
CA ASP A 123 -4.05 -0.80 -17.31
C ASP A 123 -4.07 0.59 -16.67
N TYR A 124 -3.13 0.83 -15.77
CA TYR A 124 -2.96 2.07 -15.01
C TYR A 124 -1.51 2.55 -15.13
N LEU A 125 -1.31 3.82 -15.44
CA LEU A 125 0.02 4.43 -15.45
C LEU A 125 0.42 4.82 -14.03
N VAL A 126 1.53 4.26 -13.56
CA VAL A 126 2.16 4.62 -12.28
C VAL A 126 3.37 5.49 -12.59
N GLU A 127 3.35 6.74 -12.15
CA GLU A 127 4.47 7.68 -12.32
C GLU A 127 5.14 7.98 -10.99
N GLY A 128 6.36 8.49 -11.05
CA GLY A 128 7.09 8.90 -9.84
C GLY A 128 7.93 7.80 -9.20
N MET A 129 8.06 6.63 -9.85
CA MET A 129 8.87 5.52 -9.34
C MET A 129 10.35 5.88 -9.29
N LYS A 130 10.99 5.65 -8.15
CA LYS A 130 12.43 5.76 -7.97
C LYS A 130 12.90 4.91 -6.78
N PHE A 131 13.76 3.93 -7.04
CA PHE A 131 14.46 3.21 -5.98
C PHE A 131 15.77 3.92 -5.66
N GLN A 132 16.15 4.04 -4.39
CA GLN A 132 17.36 4.78 -4.03
C GLN A 132 18.65 3.97 -4.15
N MET A 133 18.56 2.65 -3.97
CA MET A 133 19.69 1.71 -4.01
C MET A 133 19.23 0.30 -4.37
N GLY A 134 20.17 -0.53 -4.84
CA GLY A 134 19.94 -1.96 -5.07
C GLY A 134 19.68 -2.71 -3.75
N GLY A 135 19.07 -3.88 -3.84
CA GLY A 135 18.68 -4.73 -2.72
C GLY A 135 17.21 -5.17 -2.78
N TRP A 136 16.73 -5.75 -1.67
CA TRP A 136 15.36 -6.23 -1.57
C TRP A 136 14.37 -5.07 -1.31
N TRP A 137 13.44 -4.91 -2.24
CA TRP A 137 12.31 -3.99 -2.15
C TRP A 137 10.97 -4.75 -2.14
N VAL A 138 9.98 -4.17 -1.50
CA VAL A 138 8.59 -4.61 -1.49
C VAL A 138 7.73 -3.46 -2.00
N MET A 139 6.99 -3.70 -3.07
CA MET A 139 6.03 -2.74 -3.63
C MET A 139 4.62 -3.15 -3.26
N ASP A 140 3.86 -2.19 -2.73
CA ASP A 140 2.52 -2.40 -2.20
C ASP A 140 1.51 -1.58 -3.00
N PHE A 141 0.46 -2.24 -3.49
CA PHE A 141 -0.65 -1.59 -4.17
C PHE A 141 -1.95 -1.87 -3.43
N THR A 142 -2.59 -0.82 -2.92
CA THR A 142 -3.93 -0.93 -2.33
C THR A 142 -4.97 -0.50 -3.36
N ILE A 143 -5.84 -1.42 -3.75
CA ILE A 143 -6.76 -1.27 -4.86
C ILE A 143 -8.18 -1.21 -4.32
N THR A 144 -8.92 -0.16 -4.66
CA THR A 144 -10.34 -0.02 -4.34
C THR A 144 -11.17 0.05 -5.61
N SER A 145 -12.10 -0.89 -5.78
CA SER A 145 -13.05 -0.90 -6.89
C SER A 145 -14.42 -1.43 -6.44
N LYS A 146 -15.49 -0.80 -6.94
CA LYS A 146 -16.89 -1.15 -6.62
C LYS A 146 -17.18 -1.30 -5.11
N GLY A 147 -16.51 -0.50 -4.27
CA GLY A 147 -16.68 -0.50 -2.82
C GLY A 147 -15.95 -1.62 -2.07
N GLN A 148 -15.11 -2.41 -2.75
CA GLN A 148 -14.21 -3.39 -2.15
C GLN A 148 -12.78 -2.89 -2.22
N THR A 149 -11.99 -3.20 -1.19
CA THR A 149 -10.57 -2.83 -1.10
C THR A 149 -9.74 -4.07 -0.81
N ASP A 150 -8.62 -4.22 -1.50
CA ASP A 150 -7.65 -5.29 -1.27
C ASP A 150 -6.22 -4.78 -1.53
N ALA A 151 -5.22 -5.52 -1.05
CA ALA A 151 -3.81 -5.19 -1.23
C ALA A 151 -3.05 -6.29 -1.96
N VAL A 152 -2.03 -5.92 -2.72
CA VAL A 152 -1.12 -6.87 -3.37
C VAL A 152 0.32 -6.42 -3.18
N HIS A 153 1.20 -7.39 -2.97
CA HIS A 153 2.60 -7.19 -2.60
C HIS A 153 3.52 -7.86 -3.61
N PHE A 154 4.51 -7.12 -4.10
CA PHE A 154 5.54 -7.61 -5.01
C PHE A 154 6.93 -7.48 -4.38
N ASN A 155 7.64 -8.60 -4.27
CA ASN A 155 9.06 -8.56 -3.92
C ASN A 155 9.90 -8.29 -5.16
N MET A 156 11.00 -7.58 -4.96
CA MET A 156 11.97 -7.28 -6.00
C MET A 156 13.37 -7.40 -5.44
N MET A 157 14.30 -7.91 -6.24
CA MET A 157 15.73 -7.76 -6.00
C MET A 157 16.29 -6.86 -7.10
N LEU A 158 16.84 -5.71 -6.70
CA LEU A 158 17.47 -4.76 -7.62
C LEU A 158 18.99 -4.84 -7.48
N ASP A 159 19.70 -4.75 -8.60
CA ASP A 159 21.17 -4.75 -8.65
C ASP A 159 21.78 -3.36 -8.41
#